data_AF-A0A6M8V8H1-F1
#
_entry.id   AF-A0A6M8V8H1-F1
#
_cell.length_a   1.000
_cell.length_b   1.000
_cell.length_c   1.000
_cell.angle_alpha   90.00
_cell.angle_beta   90.00
_cell.angle_gamma   90.00
#
_symmetry.space_group_name_H-M   'P 1'
#
loop_
_entity.id
_entity.type
_entity.pdbx_description
1 polymer ?
#
loop_
_entity_poly.entity_id
_entity_poly.type
_entity_poly.pdbx_seq_one_letter_code
_entity_poly.pdbx_strand_id
1 'polypeptide(L)'
;MILDILSKTYFNCSYCKIVIILLFLLLLTYQDLFAQQDSTILTQYRRGIELQSGYQSYEQKYAGKNLNEEKRNSFPLESTGIWTELHPRIPRVTYFGVQFINPDTGWAVGNLGALIKTINGGEDWTISETNTTTLLLKVHSFNGQIVVATGYDGIILRSIDGGETFTQVVSGVGSGIDLWGA
;
A
#
# COMPACT_ATOMS: atom_id res chain seq x y z
N MET A 1 37.40 8.72 32.23
CA MET A 1 37.30 8.66 33.71
C MET A 1 37.33 7.24 34.30
N ILE A 2 37.25 6.15 33.50
CA ILE A 2 37.53 4.77 33.97
C ILE A 2 38.97 4.33 33.65
N LEU A 3 39.67 5.01 32.74
CA LEU A 3 41.05 4.69 32.34
C LEU A 3 42.14 5.22 33.30
N ASP A 4 41.83 6.18 34.18
CA ASP A 4 42.82 6.74 35.13
C ASP A 4 42.93 5.98 36.45
N ILE A 5 42.00 5.08 36.76
CA ILE A 5 41.97 4.35 38.03
C ILE A 5 42.85 3.08 37.98
N LEU A 6 43.25 2.61 36.79
CA LEU A 6 44.03 1.38 36.63
C LEU A 6 45.56 1.60 36.58
N SER A 7 46.05 2.84 36.60
CA SER A 7 47.50 3.12 36.41
C SER A 7 48.34 3.13 37.70
N LYS A 8 47.75 2.97 38.90
CA LYS A 8 48.47 3.21 40.18
C LYS A 8 48.70 2.02 41.12
N THR A 9 48.37 0.78 40.76
CA THR A 9 48.54 -0.36 41.72
C THR A 9 49.21 -1.63 41.20
N TYR A 10 49.75 -1.67 39.97
CA TYR A 10 50.38 -2.90 39.45
C TYR A 10 51.74 -2.66 38.79
N PHE A 11 52.77 -2.40 39.59
CA PHE A 11 54.16 -2.50 39.15
C PHE A 11 54.94 -3.36 40.13
N ASN A 12 55.06 -4.67 39.84
CA ASN A 12 56.24 -5.53 40.10
C ASN A 12 56.01 -7.06 40.06
N CYS A 13 54.90 -7.56 39.48
CA CYS A 13 54.76 -9.01 39.27
C CYS A 13 54.94 -9.37 37.79
N SER A 14 55.97 -10.19 37.46
CA SER A 14 56.21 -10.70 36.09
C SER A 14 55.00 -11.43 35.51
N TYR A 15 54.20 -12.10 36.35
CA TYR A 15 52.98 -12.77 35.92
C TYR A 15 51.87 -11.79 35.52
N CYS A 16 51.76 -10.62 36.17
CA CYS A 16 50.78 -9.60 35.78
C CYS A 16 51.08 -9.00 34.40
N LYS A 17 52.36 -8.86 34.02
CA LYS A 17 52.74 -8.36 32.69
C LYS A 17 52.32 -9.31 31.58
N ILE A 18 52.49 -10.63 31.78
CA ILE A 18 52.10 -11.66 30.81
C ILE A 18 50.58 -11.72 30.63
N VAL A 19 49.82 -11.63 31.73
CA VAL A 19 48.35 -11.65 31.67
C VAL A 19 47.78 -10.41 30.97
N ILE A 20 48.38 -9.23 31.19
CA ILE A 20 47.99 -8.00 30.49
C ILE A 20 48.32 -8.09 28.99
N ILE A 21 49.49 -8.64 28.62
CA ILE A 21 49.85 -8.84 27.21
C ILE A 21 48.91 -9.84 26.53
N LEU A 22 48.55 -10.93 27.21
CA LEU A 22 47.59 -11.92 26.68
C LEU A 22 46.18 -11.33 26.54
N LEU A 23 45.70 -10.53 27.50
CA LEU A 23 44.43 -9.80 27.38
C LEU A 23 44.44 -8.77 26.27
N PHE A 24 45.58 -8.08 26.06
CA PHE A 24 45.73 -7.10 24.99
C PHE A 24 45.81 -7.77 23.61
N LEU A 25 46.50 -8.91 23.50
CA LEU A 25 46.52 -9.72 22.29
C LEU A 25 45.13 -10.32 21.99
N LEU A 26 44.40 -10.77 23.02
CA LEU A 26 43.01 -11.22 22.87
C LEU A 26 42.10 -10.07 22.38
N LEU A 27 42.32 -8.86 22.87
CA LEU A 27 41.59 -7.65 22.42
C LEU A 27 41.93 -7.26 20.99
N LEU A 28 43.20 -7.35 20.59
CA LEU A 28 43.65 -7.08 19.22
C LEU A 28 43.04 -8.09 18.25
N THR A 29 43.03 -9.39 18.59
CA THR A 29 42.35 -10.42 17.79
C THR A 29 40.83 -10.26 17.77
N TYR A 30 40.23 -9.62 18.78
CA TYR A 30 38.80 -9.31 18.81
C TYR A 30 38.46 -8.14 17.87
N GLN A 31 39.35 -7.16 17.72
CA GLN A 31 39.15 -6.06 16.78
C GLN A 31 39.29 -6.49 15.32
N ASP A 32 40.16 -7.45 15.02
CA ASP A 32 40.30 -8.01 13.68
C ASP A 32 39.10 -8.88 13.26
N LEU A 33 38.37 -9.46 14.22
CA LEU A 33 37.14 -10.24 13.94
C LEU A 33 35.94 -9.38 13.51
N PHE A 34 36.02 -8.05 13.67
CA PHE A 34 34.96 -7.11 13.30
C PHE A 34 35.29 -6.24 12.07
N ALA A 35 36.41 -6.50 11.40
CA ALA A 35 36.84 -5.71 10.25
C ALA A 35 36.65 -6.44 8.92
N GLN A 36 35.41 -6.82 8.59
CA GLN A 36 35.03 -6.99 7.19
C GLN A 36 33.52 -6.81 6.99
N GLN A 37 33.10 -5.55 6.89
CA GLN A 37 31.88 -5.24 6.16
C GLN A 37 32.28 -4.45 4.92
N ASP A 38 32.40 -5.20 3.83
CA ASP A 38 32.72 -4.72 2.50
C ASP A 38 31.71 -3.63 2.11
N SER A 39 32.21 -2.40 2.00
CA SER A 39 31.45 -1.23 1.62
C SER A 39 31.31 -1.19 0.10
N THR A 40 30.53 -2.10 -0.47
CA THR A 40 29.95 -1.97 -1.81
C THR A 40 28.58 -2.67 -1.83
N ILE A 41 27.60 -2.02 -2.48
CA ILE A 41 26.14 -2.29 -2.41
C ILE A 41 25.49 -1.65 -1.18
N LEU A 42 25.10 -0.38 -1.34
CA LEU A 42 23.98 0.18 -0.58
C LEU A 42 22.76 -0.68 -0.88
N THR A 43 22.48 -1.62 0.02
CA THR A 43 21.25 -2.40 0.03
C THR A 43 20.11 -1.39 0.19
N GLN A 44 19.39 -1.10 -0.90
CA GLN A 44 18.15 -0.34 -0.80
C GLN A 44 17.11 -1.24 -0.15
N TYR A 45 16.94 -1.07 1.16
CA TYR A 45 15.81 -1.61 1.89
C TYR A 45 14.53 -0.94 1.41
N ARG A 46 13.52 -1.72 1.02
CA ARG A 46 12.12 -1.29 1.08
C ARG A 46 11.40 -2.20 2.08
N ARG A 47 11.32 -1.70 3.31
CA ARG A 47 10.68 -2.21 4.55
C ARG A 47 9.99 -3.60 4.50
N GLY A 48 10.74 -4.63 4.90
CA GLY A 48 10.31 -5.54 5.98
C GLY A 48 9.55 -6.83 5.66
N ILE A 49 9.16 -7.13 4.43
CA ILE A 49 8.59 -8.44 4.06
C ILE A 49 9.18 -8.90 2.73
N GLU A 50 9.67 -10.13 2.66
CA GLU A 50 10.13 -10.75 1.42
C GLU A 50 8.95 -10.90 0.45
N LEU A 51 9.11 -10.50 -0.81
CA LEU A 51 8.08 -10.72 -1.83
C LEU A 51 7.78 -12.21 -1.92
N GLN A 52 6.50 -12.59 -1.93
CA GLN A 52 6.12 -13.96 -2.21
C GLN A 52 6.75 -14.40 -3.54
N SER A 53 7.22 -15.65 -3.61
CA SER A 53 7.85 -16.19 -4.82
C SER A 53 6.94 -15.97 -6.04
N GLY A 54 7.48 -15.31 -7.07
CA GLY A 54 6.76 -15.01 -8.32
C GLY A 54 6.24 -13.58 -8.48
N TYR A 55 6.33 -12.72 -7.46
CA TYR A 55 5.89 -11.32 -7.56
C TYR A 55 7.06 -10.37 -7.87
N GLN A 56 6.82 -9.41 -8.78
CA GLN A 56 7.74 -8.32 -9.12
C GLN A 56 7.26 -7.01 -8.48
N SER A 57 8.20 -6.19 -8.00
CA SER A 57 7.87 -4.85 -7.53
C SER A 57 7.38 -3.95 -8.68
N TYR A 58 6.65 -2.88 -8.36
CA TYR A 58 6.22 -1.88 -9.34
C TYR A 58 7.42 -1.34 -10.13
N GLU A 59 8.48 -0.94 -9.44
CA GLU A 59 9.72 -0.45 -10.07
C GLU A 59 10.35 -1.49 -11.00
N GLN A 60 10.36 -2.77 -10.63
CA GLN A 60 10.88 -3.84 -11.50
C GLN A 60 10.02 -4.03 -12.76
N LYS A 61 8.69 -3.96 -12.63
CA LYS A 61 7.75 -4.17 -13.75
C LYS A 61 7.75 -2.98 -14.73
N TYR A 62 8.07 -1.78 -14.25
CA TYR A 62 7.97 -0.54 -15.02
C TYR A 62 9.30 0.19 -15.24
N ALA A 63 10.43 -0.36 -14.79
CA ALA A 63 11.77 0.15 -15.10
C ALA A 63 11.95 0.35 -16.60
N GLY A 64 12.39 1.56 -16.99
CA GLY A 64 12.64 1.94 -18.39
C GLY A 64 11.39 2.17 -19.24
N LYS A 65 10.18 2.05 -18.69
CA LYS A 65 8.95 2.43 -19.39
C LYS A 65 8.72 3.94 -19.26
N ASN A 66 8.40 4.59 -20.37
CA ASN A 66 8.07 6.01 -20.40
C ASN A 66 6.64 6.22 -19.86
N LEU A 67 6.50 6.12 -18.53
CA LEU A 67 5.28 6.48 -17.83
C LEU A 67 5.26 8.00 -17.75
N ASN A 68 4.19 8.63 -18.27
CA ASN A 68 4.01 10.06 -18.10
C ASN A 68 4.02 10.38 -16.60
N GLU A 69 4.78 11.41 -16.24
CA GLU A 69 5.07 11.80 -14.87
C GLU A 69 3.80 12.01 -14.02
N GLU A 70 2.70 12.41 -14.66
CA GLU A 70 1.35 12.49 -14.07
C GLU A 70 0.82 11.17 -13.49
N LYS A 71 1.02 10.04 -14.18
CA LYS A 71 0.61 8.71 -13.66
C LYS A 71 1.47 8.24 -12.50
N ARG A 72 2.71 8.74 -12.38
CA ARG A 72 3.57 8.49 -11.22
C ARG A 72 3.12 9.29 -10.00
N ASN A 73 2.64 10.51 -10.22
CA ASN A 73 2.19 11.41 -9.15
C ASN A 73 0.78 11.10 -8.65
N SER A 74 -0.05 10.42 -9.46
CA SER A 74 -1.40 10.01 -9.05
C SER A 74 -1.42 8.81 -8.09
N PHE A 75 -0.33 8.04 -8.02
CA PHE A 75 -0.19 6.92 -7.10
C PHE A 75 1.03 7.14 -6.22
N PRO A 76 0.87 7.54 -4.95
CA PRO A 76 1.99 7.66 -4.04
C PRO A 76 2.77 6.35 -4.02
N LEU A 77 4.01 6.39 -4.55
CA LEU A 77 5.00 5.31 -4.46
C LEU A 77 5.53 5.17 -3.02
N GLU A 78 4.76 5.58 -2.02
CA GLU A 78 4.93 5.29 -0.60
C GLU A 78 4.05 4.10 -0.19
N SER A 79 3.49 3.34 -1.15
CA SER A 79 2.86 2.06 -0.81
C SER A 79 3.93 1.15 -0.19
N THR A 80 3.71 0.74 1.06
CA THR A 80 4.63 -0.15 1.80
C THR A 80 4.72 -1.54 1.14
N GLY A 81 3.88 -1.83 0.14
CA GLY A 81 3.72 -3.16 -0.44
C GLY A 81 2.98 -4.11 0.52
N ILE A 82 2.53 -3.59 1.66
CA ILE A 82 1.80 -4.34 2.68
C ILE A 82 0.32 -4.17 2.36
N TRP A 83 -0.35 -5.29 2.09
CA TRP A 83 -1.80 -5.33 2.09
C TRP A 83 -2.28 -5.47 3.53
N THR A 84 -3.03 -4.47 3.99
CA THR A 84 -3.72 -4.51 5.28
C THR A 84 -5.18 -4.78 5.01
N GLU A 85 -5.71 -5.86 5.59
CA GLU A 85 -7.15 -6.10 5.58
C GLU A 85 -7.82 -5.05 6.47
N LEU A 86 -8.70 -4.26 5.88
CA LEU A 86 -9.58 -3.36 6.61
C LEU A 86 -10.90 -4.09 6.88
N HIS A 87 -11.56 -3.76 7.99
CA HIS A 87 -12.90 -4.24 8.31
C HIS A 87 -13.91 -3.08 8.33
N PRO A 88 -14.09 -2.35 7.21
CA PRO A 88 -15.07 -1.28 7.15
C PRO A 88 -16.47 -1.85 7.39
N ARG A 89 -17.33 -1.07 8.05
CA ARG A 89 -18.72 -1.44 8.34
C ARG A 89 -19.60 -1.29 7.08
N ILE A 90 -19.34 -2.12 6.09
CA ILE A 90 -20.05 -2.14 4.79
C ILE A 90 -20.70 -3.50 4.53
N PRO A 91 -21.61 -3.59 3.55
CA PRO A 91 -22.22 -4.86 3.17
C PRO A 91 -21.17 -5.89 2.76
N ARG A 92 -21.32 -7.12 3.27
CA ARG A 92 -20.49 -8.27 2.90
C ARG A 92 -20.94 -8.82 1.55
N VAL A 93 -20.47 -8.18 0.48
CA VAL A 93 -20.73 -8.57 -0.91
C VAL A 93 -19.43 -8.56 -1.70
N THR A 94 -19.46 -9.15 -2.89
CA THR A 94 -18.38 -9.00 -3.87
C THR A 94 -18.49 -7.62 -4.53
N TYR A 95 -17.40 -6.86 -4.49
CA TYR A 95 -17.25 -5.62 -5.25
C TYR A 95 -16.54 -5.90 -6.57
N PHE A 96 -17.02 -5.30 -7.65
CA PHE A 96 -16.54 -5.54 -9.02
C PHE A 96 -15.84 -4.33 -9.65
N GLY A 97 -16.18 -3.13 -9.19
CA GLY A 97 -15.60 -1.90 -9.70
C GLY A 97 -15.24 -0.93 -8.57
N VAL A 98 -14.14 -0.22 -8.75
CA VAL A 98 -13.71 0.88 -7.87
C VAL A 98 -13.12 1.99 -8.73
N GLN A 99 -13.41 3.23 -8.36
CA GLN A 99 -12.84 4.41 -9.00
C GLN A 99 -12.60 5.51 -7.98
N PHE A 100 -11.41 6.09 -8.03
CA PHE A 100 -11.03 7.28 -7.27
C PHE A 100 -10.83 8.45 -8.23
N ILE A 101 -11.24 9.64 -7.82
CA ILE A 101 -11.00 10.90 -8.56
C ILE A 101 -9.77 11.64 -8.04
N ASN A 102 -9.38 11.35 -6.81
CA ASN A 102 -8.20 11.85 -6.11
C ASN A 102 -7.85 10.83 -5.00
N PRO A 103 -6.76 11.00 -4.24
CA PRO A 103 -6.34 10.03 -3.23
C PRO A 103 -7.37 9.76 -2.12
N ASP A 104 -8.29 10.69 -1.86
CA ASP A 104 -9.20 10.63 -0.71
C ASP A 104 -10.61 10.16 -1.10
N THR A 105 -11.10 10.58 -2.27
CA THR A 105 -12.49 10.40 -2.68
C THR A 105 -12.63 9.34 -3.76
N GLY A 106 -13.44 8.32 -3.47
CA GLY A 106 -13.70 7.23 -4.40
C GLY A 106 -15.01 6.50 -4.13
N TRP A 107 -15.40 5.68 -5.10
CA TRP A 107 -16.60 4.86 -5.08
C TRP A 107 -16.27 3.42 -5.43
N ALA A 108 -17.00 2.47 -4.85
CA ALA A 108 -16.97 1.07 -5.26
C ALA A 108 -18.39 0.54 -5.47
N VAL A 109 -18.51 -0.40 -6.40
CA VAL A 109 -19.79 -1.02 -6.79
C VAL A 109 -19.68 -2.53 -6.78
N GLY A 110 -20.80 -3.20 -6.49
CA GLY A 110 -20.81 -4.63 -6.24
C GLY A 110 -22.13 -5.33 -6.48
N ASN A 111 -22.19 -6.56 -5.99
CA ASN A 111 -23.40 -7.38 -6.02
C ASN A 111 -24.52 -6.79 -5.17
N LEU A 112 -25.76 -7.22 -5.44
CA LEU A 112 -26.95 -6.81 -4.69
C LEU A 112 -27.15 -5.28 -4.66
N GLY A 113 -26.81 -4.61 -5.77
CA GLY A 113 -26.92 -3.15 -5.89
C GLY A 113 -25.97 -2.37 -4.98
N ALA A 114 -24.95 -3.01 -4.42
CA ALA A 114 -24.02 -2.36 -3.51
C ALA A 114 -23.28 -1.21 -4.21
N LEU A 115 -23.35 -0.03 -3.60
CA LEU A 115 -22.60 1.15 -3.97
C LEU A 115 -22.13 1.81 -2.68
N ILE A 116 -20.82 2.04 -2.58
CA ILE A 116 -20.20 2.66 -1.42
C ILE A 116 -19.29 3.81 -1.84
N LYS A 117 -19.13 4.80 -0.97
CA LYS A 117 -18.31 5.99 -1.16
C LYS A 117 -17.35 6.18 0.01
N THR A 118 -16.11 6.57 -0.29
CA THR A 118 -15.13 7.04 0.69
C THR A 118 -14.74 8.48 0.40
N ILE A 119 -14.32 9.19 1.46
CA ILE A 119 -13.75 10.55 1.41
C ILE A 119 -12.41 10.64 2.17
N ASN A 120 -11.86 9.50 2.60
CA ASN A 120 -10.62 9.37 3.37
C ASN A 120 -9.73 8.23 2.86
N GLY A 121 -9.68 8.04 1.54
CA GLY A 121 -8.75 7.11 0.89
C GLY A 121 -9.10 5.64 1.09
N GLY A 122 -10.34 5.35 1.49
CA GLY A 122 -10.83 4.00 1.72
C GLY A 122 -10.58 3.46 3.12
N GLU A 123 -10.12 4.29 4.06
CA GLU A 123 -10.08 3.93 5.49
C GLU A 123 -11.49 3.60 5.99
N ASP A 124 -12.47 4.45 5.64
CA ASP A 124 -13.89 4.22 5.89
C ASP A 124 -14.72 4.40 4.63
N TRP A 125 -15.88 3.73 4.61
CA TRP A 125 -16.82 3.74 3.51
C TRP A 125 -18.24 3.95 4.01
N THR A 126 -19.00 4.74 3.27
CA THR A 126 -20.42 5.04 3.48
C THR A 126 -21.24 4.34 2.39
N ILE A 127 -22.41 3.82 2.75
CA ILE A 127 -23.30 3.15 1.79
C ILE A 127 -24.15 4.21 1.10
N SER A 128 -24.17 4.20 -0.22
CA SER A 128 -25.10 5.00 -1.02
C SER A 128 -26.32 4.16 -1.39
N GLU A 129 -27.52 4.67 -1.16
CA GLU A 129 -28.76 3.96 -1.50
C GLU A 129 -29.00 3.95 -3.02
N THR A 130 -29.23 2.76 -3.58
CA THR A 130 -29.38 2.55 -5.04
C THR A 130 -30.78 2.09 -5.45
N ASN A 131 -31.64 1.73 -4.49
CA ASN A 131 -32.99 1.20 -4.70
C ASN A 131 -33.08 0.01 -5.69
N THR A 132 -31.98 -0.72 -5.87
CA THR A 132 -31.89 -1.87 -6.76
C THR A 132 -31.10 -2.98 -6.08
N THR A 133 -31.35 -4.22 -6.49
CA THR A 133 -30.53 -5.38 -6.13
C THR A 133 -29.75 -5.90 -7.33
N THR A 134 -29.84 -5.24 -8.49
CA THR A 134 -29.13 -5.64 -9.70
C THR A 134 -27.62 -5.49 -9.50
N LEU A 135 -26.86 -6.41 -10.08
CA LEU A 135 -25.40 -6.42 -10.07
C LEU A 135 -24.86 -5.13 -10.72
N LEU A 136 -24.08 -4.35 -9.97
CA LEU A 136 -23.33 -3.21 -10.50
C LEU A 136 -21.90 -3.63 -10.80
N LEU A 137 -21.43 -3.34 -12.01
CA LEU A 137 -20.17 -3.84 -12.55
C LEU A 137 -19.10 -2.75 -12.64
N LYS A 138 -19.49 -1.53 -13.00
CA LYS A 138 -18.56 -0.42 -13.24
C LYS A 138 -19.06 0.86 -12.60
N VAL A 139 -18.14 1.69 -12.14
CA VAL A 139 -18.42 3.04 -11.65
C VAL A 139 -17.45 4.02 -12.29
N HIS A 140 -17.96 5.18 -12.69
CA HIS A 140 -17.17 6.27 -13.22
C HIS A 140 -17.73 7.62 -12.77
N SER A 141 -16.86 8.45 -12.23
CA SER A 141 -17.12 9.79 -11.75
C SER A 141 -16.46 10.81 -12.66
N PHE A 142 -17.24 11.82 -13.04
CA PHE A 142 -16.80 13.00 -13.77
C PHE A 142 -16.71 14.16 -12.79
N ASN A 143 -15.49 14.62 -12.55
CA ASN A 143 -15.16 15.76 -11.68
C ASN A 143 -15.68 15.64 -10.23
N GLY A 144 -16.03 14.43 -9.78
CA GLY A 144 -16.56 14.21 -8.42
C GLY A 144 -18.01 14.60 -8.20
N GLN A 145 -18.69 15.18 -9.20
CA GLN A 145 -20.08 15.64 -9.09
C GLN A 145 -21.05 14.67 -9.77
N ILE A 146 -20.72 14.23 -10.98
CA ILE A 146 -21.54 13.27 -11.72
C ILE A 146 -20.93 11.90 -11.57
N VAL A 147 -21.64 10.97 -10.94
CA VAL A 147 -21.20 9.57 -10.78
C VAL A 147 -22.16 8.66 -11.51
N VAL A 148 -21.62 7.79 -12.36
CA VAL A 148 -22.39 6.83 -13.14
C VAL A 148 -21.95 5.43 -12.75
N ALA A 149 -22.89 4.60 -12.30
CA ALA A 149 -22.70 3.17 -12.10
C ALA A 149 -23.49 2.39 -13.15
N THR A 150 -22.88 1.38 -13.75
CA THR A 150 -23.52 0.53 -14.77
C THR A 150 -23.36 -0.94 -14.41
N GLY A 151 -24.26 -1.78 -14.92
CA GLY A 151 -24.26 -3.19 -14.56
C GLY A 151 -25.15 -4.06 -15.42
N TYR A 152 -25.61 -5.15 -14.80
CA TYR A 152 -26.45 -6.17 -15.43
C TYR A 152 -27.81 -5.62 -15.87
N ASP A 153 -28.44 -6.26 -16.86
CA ASP A 153 -29.74 -5.85 -17.42
C ASP A 153 -29.81 -4.38 -17.85
N GLY A 154 -28.68 -3.85 -18.30
CA GLY A 154 -28.57 -2.50 -18.82
C GLY A 154 -28.82 -1.44 -17.77
N ILE A 155 -28.65 -1.75 -16.48
CA ILE A 155 -28.86 -0.77 -15.42
C ILE A 155 -27.85 0.37 -15.54
N ILE A 156 -28.36 1.60 -15.42
CA ILE A 156 -27.58 2.82 -15.29
C ILE A 156 -28.09 3.55 -14.06
N LEU A 157 -27.23 3.75 -13.07
CA LEU A 157 -27.48 4.67 -11.96
C LEU A 157 -26.66 5.92 -12.19
N ARG A 158 -27.28 7.09 -12.00
CA ARG A 158 -26.63 8.39 -12.12
C ARG A 158 -26.88 9.21 -10.87
N SER A 159 -25.79 9.72 -10.31
CA SER A 159 -25.76 10.80 -9.33
C SER A 159 -25.32 12.09 -9.99
N ILE A 160 -25.82 13.22 -9.48
CA ILE A 160 -25.38 14.58 -9.83
C ILE A 160 -24.90 15.36 -8.59
N ASP A 161 -24.81 14.70 -7.44
CA ASP A 161 -24.46 15.27 -6.13
C ASP A 161 -23.20 14.61 -5.53
N GLY A 162 -22.36 14.00 -6.37
CA GLY A 162 -21.14 13.32 -5.94
C GLY A 162 -21.38 11.99 -5.24
N GLY A 163 -22.44 11.29 -5.62
CA GLY A 163 -22.79 9.97 -5.12
C GLY A 163 -23.48 9.96 -3.75
N GLU A 164 -24.07 11.08 -3.34
CA GLU A 164 -24.94 11.11 -2.15
C GLU A 164 -26.29 10.47 -2.48
N THR A 165 -26.86 10.79 -3.66
CA THR A 165 -28.09 10.17 -4.16
C THR A 165 -27.93 9.66 -5.59
N PHE A 166 -28.62 8.56 -5.91
CA PHE A 166 -28.63 7.95 -7.23
C PHE A 166 -30.04 7.84 -7.79
N THR A 167 -30.15 8.12 -9.08
CA THR A 167 -31.37 7.93 -9.87
C THR A 167 -31.10 6.95 -10.99
N GLN A 168 -32.03 6.03 -11.23
CA GLN A 168 -31.92 5.11 -12.35
C GLN A 168 -32.25 5.84 -13.66
N VAL A 169 -31.40 5.66 -14.67
CA VAL A 169 -31.59 6.18 -16.02
C VAL A 169 -31.96 5.02 -16.94
N VAL A 170 -32.99 5.19 -17.75
CA VAL A 170 -33.41 4.19 -18.74
C VAL A 170 -32.35 4.11 -19.84
N SER A 171 -31.77 2.94 -20.03
CA SER A 171 -30.70 2.69 -21.02
C SER A 171 -31.23 2.43 -22.43
N GLY A 172 -32.48 1.96 -22.57
CA GLY A 172 -33.11 1.65 -23.85
C GLY A 172 -32.65 0.34 -24.50
N VAL A 173 -31.71 -0.39 -23.91
CA VAL A 173 -31.16 -1.66 -24.46
C VAL A 173 -31.97 -2.91 -24.09
N GLY A 174 -32.99 -2.78 -23.23
CA GLY A 174 -33.83 -3.91 -22.79
C GLY A 174 -33.16 -4.80 -21.73
N SER A 175 -33.88 -5.82 -21.25
CA SER A 175 -33.38 -6.81 -20.28
C SER A 175 -32.41 -7.80 -20.94
N GLY A 176 -31.40 -8.29 -20.20
CA GLY A 176 -30.45 -9.31 -20.66
C GLY A 176 -29.24 -8.78 -21.43
N ILE A 177 -29.07 -7.45 -21.54
CA ILE A 177 -27.87 -6.84 -22.11
C ILE A 177 -27.13 -6.08 -21.02
N ASP A 178 -25.94 -6.55 -20.68
CA ASP A 178 -25.13 -5.92 -19.65
C ASP A 178 -24.43 -4.67 -20.19
N LEU A 179 -24.39 -3.61 -19.38
CA LEU A 179 -23.55 -2.44 -19.65
C LEU A 179 -22.22 -2.57 -18.91
N TRP A 180 -21.29 -3.24 -19.58
CA TRP A 180 -19.88 -3.34 -19.20
C TRP A 180 -19.05 -2.50 -20.18
N GLY A 181 -18.22 -1.61 -19.66
CA GLY A 181 -17.28 -0.82 -20.47
C GLY A 181 -15.85 -1.29 -20.27
N ALA A 182 -15.03 -1.25 -21.33
CA ALA A 182 -13.58 -1.49 -21.29
C ALA A 182 -12.84 -0.47 -20.41
#